data_AF-A0A6P0KI52-F1
#
_entry.id   AF-A0A6P0KI52-F1
#
_cell.length_a   1.000
_cell.length_b   1.000
_cell.length_c   1.000
_cell.angle_alpha   90.00
_cell.angle_beta   90.00
_cell.angle_gamma   90.00
#
_symmetry.space_group_name_H-M   'P 1'
#
loop_
_entity.id
_entity.type
_entity.pdbx_description
1 polymer ?
#
loop_
_entity_poly.entity_id
_entity_poly.type
_entity_poly.pdbx_seq_one_letter_code
_entity_poly.pdbx_strand_id
1 'polypeptide(L)'
;MDTKVATDRLRLTITLSDLAARKLTLWAKAHDKGRTTWARQIIESSIERNLELINKLVEECAEAKGMTVKELIQTWEEEDE
;
A
#
# COMPACT_ATOMS: atom_id res chain seq x y z
N MET A 1 28.46 6.11 -14.18
CA MET A 1 27.62 4.93 -13.87
C MET A 1 26.40 5.45 -13.14
N ASP A 2 25.36 5.80 -13.88
CA ASP A 2 24.08 6.18 -13.29
C ASP A 2 23.39 4.91 -12.81
N THR A 3 23.46 4.64 -11.51
CA THR A 3 22.58 3.69 -10.85
C THR A 3 21.19 4.30 -10.92
N LYS A 4 20.48 4.02 -12.01
CA LYS A 4 19.05 4.18 -12.12
C LYS A 4 18.47 3.41 -10.94
N VAL A 5 18.07 4.11 -9.89
CA VAL A 5 17.14 3.58 -8.89
C VAL A 5 15.92 3.20 -9.72
N ALA A 6 15.83 1.91 -10.09
CA ALA A 6 14.59 1.36 -10.57
C ALA A 6 13.63 1.60 -9.41
N THR A 7 12.82 2.65 -9.52
CA THR A 7 11.71 2.85 -8.59
C THR A 7 10.87 1.61 -8.80
N ASP A 8 10.90 0.66 -7.88
CA ASP A 8 10.09 -0.54 -7.98
C ASP A 8 8.63 -0.09 -8.05
N ARG A 9 8.10 -0.12 -9.28
CA ARG A 9 6.75 0.33 -9.57
C ARG A 9 5.86 -0.88 -9.47
N LEU A 10 5.33 -1.11 -8.28
CA LEU A 10 4.27 -2.09 -8.07
C LEU A 10 3.02 -1.68 -8.85
N ARG A 11 2.46 -2.60 -9.63
CA ARG A 11 1.23 -2.38 -10.40
C ARG A 11 0.10 -3.21 -9.82
N LEU A 12 -0.82 -2.55 -9.12
CA LEU A 12 -1.97 -3.20 -8.52
C LEU A 12 -3.20 -3.07 -9.41
N THR A 13 -3.96 -4.17 -9.55
CA THR A 13 -5.30 -4.15 -10.14
C THR A 13 -6.32 -4.21 -9.01
N ILE A 14 -7.15 -3.17 -8.89
CA ILE A 14 -8.18 -3.07 -7.85
C ILE A 14 -9.57 -3.16 -8.47
N THR A 15 -10.45 -3.94 -7.84
CA THR A 15 -11.87 -3.99 -8.20
C THR A 15 -12.66 -3.13 -7.22
N LEU A 16 -13.44 -2.19 -7.74
CA LEU A 16 -14.29 -1.30 -6.96
C LEU A 16 -15.74 -1.50 -7.35
N SER A 17 -16.66 -1.26 -6.41
CA SER A 17 -18.08 -1.12 -6.75
C SER A 17 -18.30 0.08 -7.67
N ASP A 18 -19.36 0.03 -8.49
CA ASP A 18 -19.72 1.13 -9.39
C ASP A 18 -19.86 2.47 -8.67
N LEU A 19 -20.47 2.45 -7.47
CA LEU A 19 -20.63 3.64 -6.65
C LEU A 19 -19.27 4.22 -6.23
N ALA A 20 -18.35 3.37 -5.75
CA ALA A 20 -17.02 3.80 -5.34
C ALA A 20 -16.22 4.36 -6.53
N ALA A 21 -16.26 3.69 -7.69
CA ALA A 21 -15.58 4.14 -8.90
C ALA A 21 -16.09 5.52 -9.38
N ARG A 22 -17.41 5.75 -9.32
CA ARG A 22 -18.02 7.06 -9.63
C ARG A 22 -17.57 8.14 -8.65
N LYS A 23 -17.61 7.86 -7.34
CA LYS A 23 -17.20 8.81 -6.30
C LYS A 23 -15.71 9.15 -6.39
N LEU A 24 -14.86 8.17 -6.62
CA LEU A 24 -13.43 8.38 -6.86
C LEU A 24 -13.19 9.29 -8.06
N THR A 25 -13.94 9.10 -9.16
CA THR A 25 -13.82 9.93 -10.36
C THR A 25 -14.19 11.38 -10.07
N LEU A 26 -15.34 11.62 -9.42
CA LEU A 26 -15.78 12.97 -9.06
C LEU A 26 -14.80 13.64 -8.09
N TRP A 27 -14.33 12.89 -7.10
CA TRP A 27 -13.39 13.39 -6.11
C TRP A 27 -12.05 13.78 -6.75
N ALA A 28 -11.51 12.94 -7.63
CA ALA A 28 -10.29 13.26 -8.38
C ALA A 28 -10.44 14.54 -9.22
N LYS A 29 -11.60 14.71 -9.88
CA LYS A 29 -11.91 15.92 -10.66
C LYS A 29 -12.00 17.17 -9.81
N ALA A 30 -12.58 17.09 -8.61
CA ALA A 30 -12.63 18.22 -7.68
C ALA A 30 -11.24 18.71 -7.24
N HIS A 31 -10.22 17.86 -7.30
CA HIS A 31 -8.82 18.19 -7.01
C HIS A 31 -7.95 18.39 -8.26
N ASP A 32 -8.57 18.54 -9.43
CA ASP A 32 -7.90 18.66 -10.74
C ASP A 32 -6.85 17.56 -11.00
N LYS A 33 -7.20 16.32 -10.66
CA LYS A 33 -6.32 15.16 -10.79
C LYS A 33 -6.95 14.03 -11.61
N GLY A 34 -6.07 13.21 -12.18
CA GLY A 34 -6.45 11.94 -12.78
C GLY A 34 -6.91 10.93 -11.74
N ARG A 35 -7.89 10.09 -12.09
CA ARG A 35 -8.46 9.07 -11.19
C ARG A 35 -7.40 8.16 -10.57
N THR A 36 -6.46 7.68 -11.37
CA THR A 36 -5.37 6.79 -10.92
C THR A 36 -4.40 7.50 -9.99
N THR A 37 -3.99 8.72 -10.34
CA THR A 37 -3.13 9.55 -9.48
C THR A 37 -3.76 9.82 -8.12
N TRP A 38 -5.07 10.13 -8.11
CA TRP A 38 -5.79 10.38 -6.87
C TRP A 38 -5.97 9.11 -6.04
N ALA A 39 -6.30 7.98 -6.67
CA ALA A 39 -6.36 6.68 -5.99
C ALA A 39 -5.03 6.32 -5.32
N ARG A 40 -3.90 6.49 -6.04
CA ARG A 40 -2.55 6.28 -5.49
C ARG A 40 -2.32 7.14 -4.26
N GLN A 41 -2.62 8.44 -4.33
CA GLN A 41 -2.44 9.35 -3.19
C GLN A 41 -3.30 8.98 -1.99
N ILE A 42 -4.55 8.56 -2.22
CA ILE A 42 -5.41 8.07 -1.13
C ILE A 42 -4.79 6.86 -0.44
N ILE A 43 -4.30 5.89 -1.22
CA ILE A 43 -3.68 4.67 -0.69
C ILE A 43 -2.40 5.00 0.07
N GLU A 44 -1.48 5.77 -0.52
CA GLU A 44 -0.21 6.20 0.09
C GLU A 44 -0.47 6.93 1.41
N SER A 45 -1.32 7.97 1.40
CA SER A 45 -1.65 8.71 2.62
C SER A 45 -2.38 7.86 3.64
N SER A 46 -3.11 6.83 3.23
CA SER A 46 -3.73 5.89 4.17
C SER A 46 -2.69 5.00 4.84
N ILE A 47 -1.70 4.50 4.10
CA ILE A 47 -0.61 3.71 4.66
C ILE A 47 0.19 4.58 5.64
N GLU A 48 0.59 5.78 5.23
CA GLU A 48 1.34 6.73 6.06
C GLU A 48 0.65 7.04 7.39
N ARG A 49 -0.66 7.33 7.34
CA ARG A 49 -1.46 7.61 8.55
C ARG A 49 -1.60 6.43 9.50
N ASN A 50 -1.36 5.20 9.03
CA ASN A 50 -1.53 3.98 9.80
C ASN A 50 -0.20 3.26 10.08
N LEU A 51 0.96 3.87 9.83
CA LEU A 51 2.26 3.20 9.99
C LEU A 51 2.48 2.61 11.39
N GLU A 52 2.19 3.37 12.45
CA GLU A 52 2.33 2.88 13.83
C GLU A 52 1.45 1.66 14.11
N LEU A 53 0.20 1.69 13.62
CA LEU A 53 -0.73 0.57 13.76
C LEU A 53 -0.25 -0.64 12.97
N ILE A 54 0.20 -0.44 11.73
CA ILE A 54 0.74 -1.51 10.88
C ILE A 54 1.93 -2.16 11.59
N ASN A 55 2.89 -1.37 12.07
CA ASN A 55 4.07 -1.88 12.79
C ASN A 55 3.67 -2.70 14.01
N LYS A 56 2.74 -2.19 14.83
CA LYS A 56 2.22 -2.90 15.99
C LYS A 56 1.56 -4.24 15.62
N LEU A 57 0.77 -4.27 14.55
CA LEU A 57 0.13 -5.52 14.08
C LEU A 57 1.17 -6.53 13.60
N VAL A 58 2.25 -6.08 12.96
CA VAL A 58 3.35 -6.95 12.54
C VAL A 58 4.09 -7.50 13.77
N GLU A 59 4.36 -6.67 14.78
CA GLU A 59 4.96 -7.09 16.05
C GLU A 59 4.12 -8.14 16.77
N GLU A 60 2.81 -7.89 16.92
CA GLU A 60 1.87 -8.82 17.54
C GLU A 60 1.80 -10.16 16.78
N CYS A 61 1.81 -10.11 15.44
CA CYS A 61 1.87 -11.32 14.61
C CYS A 61 3.16 -12.12 14.81
N ALA A 62 4.30 -11.43 14.93
CA ALA A 62 5.59 -12.06 15.13
C ALA A 62 5.66 -12.76 16.50
N GLU A 63 5.21 -12.07 17.55
CA GLU A 63 5.12 -12.61 18.90
C GLU A 63 4.19 -13.84 18.94
N ALA A 64 3.00 -13.77 18.33
CA ALA A 64 2.05 -14.86 18.28
C ALA A 64 2.59 -16.11 17.56
N LYS A 65 3.50 -15.91 16.59
CA LYS A 65 4.18 -16.98 15.85
C LYS A 65 5.51 -17.43 16.48
N GLY A 66 5.93 -16.81 17.59
CA GLY A 66 7.19 -17.12 18.25
C GLY A 66 8.44 -16.80 17.41
N MET A 67 8.35 -15.81 16.52
CA MET A 67 9.41 -15.37 15.61
C MET A 67 9.71 -13.89 15.81
N THR A 68 10.89 -13.46 15.36
CA THR A 68 11.22 -12.04 15.30
C THR A 68 10.44 -11.35 14.18
N VAL A 69 10.22 -10.05 14.30
CA VAL A 69 9.62 -9.23 13.23
C VAL A 69 10.37 -9.39 11.91
N LYS A 70 11.70 -9.47 11.97
CA LYS A 70 12.54 -9.65 10.77
C LYS A 70 12.27 -10.98 10.07
N GLU A 71 12.20 -12.08 10.83
CA GLU A 71 11.89 -13.40 10.28
C GLU A 71 10.49 -13.46 9.68
N LEU A 72 9.51 -12.82 10.34
CA LEU A 72 8.15 -12.72 9.81
C LEU A 72 8.10 -11.97 8.48
N ILE A 73 8.76 -10.80 8.39
CA ILE A 73 8.80 -10.00 7.16
C ILE A 73 9.45 -10.80 6.03
N GLN A 74 10.60 -11.42 6.29
CA GLN A 74 11.29 -12.23 5.29
C GLN A 74 10.39 -13.37 4.78
N THR A 75 9.67 -14.04 5.67
CA THR A 75 8.74 -15.12 5.29
C THR A 75 7.65 -14.60 4.35
N TRP A 76 7.07 -13.44 4.63
CA TRP A 76 6.02 -12.86 3.80
C TRP A 76 6.54 -12.32 2.46
N GLU A 77 7.74 -11.73 2.45
CA GLU A 77 8.38 -11.27 1.21
C GLU A 77 8.68 -12.45 0.26
N GLU A 78 9.10 -13.60 0.80
CA GLU A 78 9.32 -14.83 0.02
C GLU A 78 8.00 -15.47 -0.49
N GLU A 79 6.86 -15.23 0.17
CA GLU A 79 5.53 -15.72 -0.26
C GLU A 79 4.92 -14.88 -1.41
N ASP A 80 5.34 -13.63 -1.56
CA ASP A 80 4.81 -12.67 -2.54
C ASP A 80 5.60 -12.62 -3.87
N GLU A 81 6.75 -13.32 -3.97
CA GLU A 81 7.56 -13.50 -5.20
C GLU A 81 7.11 -14.69 -6.08
#